data_AF-A0AAV5GRQ1-F1
#
_entry.id   AF-A0AAV5GRQ1-F1
#
_cell.length_a   1.000
_cell.length_b   1.000
_cell.length_c   1.000
_cell.angle_alpha   90.00
_cell.angle_beta   90.00
_cell.angle_gamma   90.00
#
_symmetry.space_group_name_H-M   'P 1'
#
loop_
_entity.id
_entity.type
_entity.pdbx_description
1 polymer ?
#
loop_
_entity_poly.entity_id
_entity_poly.type
_entity_poly.pdbx_seq_one_letter_code
_entity_poly.pdbx_strand_id
1 'polypeptide(L)'
;MSASPSPGPSTGPRAPKLSRNATPAERQAAALNRLLANPDKEVRIPDRPQEGVARTLRAPREMIKNVQGSSAGAGSGEFHVYKQSRRREYERLKIMDEEEEFERQKREALERQLANQTAAEEKTAKNRLKRQRAKEARQNKKGGAAPASSSTGGGDESGPDAARKALAAAGGGAGQAGEDEAGAKKRKLAAGPGAFTFRSAEERDADEDAGADEVTAAEEAREREADELRRLQREEELARPAQEAGIVVQDDD
;
A
#
# COMPACT_ATOMS: atom_id res chain seq x y z
N MET A 1 -36.27 4.64 -42.53
CA MET A 1 -36.14 3.41 -41.72
C MET A 1 -35.16 2.48 -42.43
N SER A 2 -33.88 2.58 -42.12
CA SER A 2 -32.84 1.72 -42.69
C SER A 2 -32.68 0.48 -41.82
N ALA A 3 -33.26 -0.63 -42.25
CA ALA A 3 -33.05 -1.93 -41.61
C ALA A 3 -31.61 -2.38 -41.87
N SER A 4 -30.86 -2.65 -40.81
CA SER A 4 -29.55 -3.31 -40.91
C SER A 4 -29.72 -4.75 -41.39
N PRO A 5 -28.87 -5.25 -42.32
CA PRO A 5 -28.95 -6.62 -42.79
C PRO A 5 -28.63 -7.60 -41.64
N SER A 6 -29.49 -8.61 -41.47
CA SER A 6 -29.29 -9.71 -40.52
C SER A 6 -27.96 -10.42 -40.81
N PRO A 7 -27.12 -10.73 -39.80
CA PRO A 7 -25.87 -11.43 -40.03
C PRO A 7 -26.16 -12.82 -40.60
N GLY A 8 -25.72 -13.07 -41.83
CA GLY A 8 -25.82 -14.36 -42.50
C GLY A 8 -25.10 -15.48 -41.72
N PRO A 9 -25.39 -16.76 -42.00
CA PRO A 9 -24.77 -17.88 -41.33
C PRO A 9 -23.25 -17.85 -41.56
N SER A 10 -22.46 -17.81 -40.48
CA SER A 10 -21.00 -17.82 -40.57
C SER A 10 -20.53 -19.12 -41.24
N THR A 11 -19.96 -19.02 -42.45
CA THR A 11 -19.41 -20.15 -43.21
C THR A 11 -18.02 -20.58 -42.76
N GLY A 12 -17.52 -20.03 -41.64
CA GLY A 12 -16.24 -20.41 -41.06
C GLY A 12 -16.32 -21.71 -40.23
N PRO A 13 -15.18 -22.43 -40.06
CA PRO A 13 -15.14 -23.63 -39.23
C PRO A 13 -15.57 -23.29 -37.80
N ARG A 14 -16.68 -23.87 -37.37
CA ARG A 14 -17.24 -23.67 -36.03
C ARG A 14 -16.25 -24.26 -35.01
N ALA A 15 -15.61 -23.41 -34.21
CA ALA A 15 -14.67 -23.85 -33.19
C ALA A 15 -15.32 -24.89 -32.26
N PRO A 16 -14.62 -25.99 -31.93
CA PRO A 16 -15.16 -27.03 -31.07
C PRO A 16 -15.47 -26.46 -29.69
N LYS A 17 -16.65 -26.82 -29.15
CA LYS A 17 -17.03 -26.43 -27.79
C LYS A 17 -16.11 -27.16 -26.81
N LEU A 18 -15.40 -26.41 -25.97
CA LEU A 18 -14.56 -27.03 -24.93
C LEU A 18 -15.39 -27.88 -23.97
N SER A 19 -14.80 -29.00 -23.54
CA SER A 19 -15.33 -29.80 -22.45
C SER A 19 -15.34 -29.00 -21.14
N ARG A 20 -16.31 -29.27 -20.27
CA ARG A 20 -16.39 -28.67 -18.93
C ARG A 20 -15.16 -28.99 -18.06
N ASN A 21 -14.49 -30.11 -18.34
CA ASN A 21 -13.31 -30.58 -17.61
C ASN A 21 -11.99 -30.16 -18.28
N ALA A 22 -12.03 -29.22 -19.23
CA ALA A 22 -10.84 -28.78 -19.93
C ALA A 22 -9.81 -28.14 -18.99
N THR A 23 -8.53 -28.52 -19.18
CA THR A 23 -7.40 -27.97 -18.43
C THR A 23 -7.24 -26.46 -18.69
N PRO A 24 -6.57 -25.70 -17.81
CA PRO A 24 -6.30 -24.28 -18.05
C PRO A 24 -5.57 -24.04 -19.37
N ALA A 25 -4.62 -24.92 -19.73
CA ALA A 25 -3.89 -24.87 -20.98
C ALA A 25 -4.80 -25.08 -22.20
N GLU A 26 -5.73 -26.04 -22.14
CA GLU A 26 -6.69 -26.27 -23.22
C GLU A 26 -7.63 -25.07 -23.44
N ARG A 27 -8.07 -24.41 -22.35
CA ARG A 27 -8.90 -23.19 -22.44
C ARG A 27 -8.15 -22.05 -23.12
N GLN A 28 -6.88 -21.85 -22.76
CA GLN A 28 -6.02 -20.85 -23.40
C GLN A 28 -5.80 -21.19 -24.87
N ALA A 29 -5.46 -22.45 -25.18
CA ALA A 29 -5.25 -22.90 -26.56
C ALA A 29 -6.50 -22.69 -27.43
N ALA A 30 -7.68 -23.00 -26.92
CA ALA A 30 -8.92 -22.76 -27.65
C ALA A 30 -9.25 -21.27 -27.82
N ALA A 31 -8.94 -20.42 -26.84
CA ALA A 31 -9.06 -18.96 -26.98
C ALA A 31 -8.09 -18.42 -28.04
N LEU A 32 -6.85 -18.92 -28.07
CA LEU A 32 -5.86 -18.59 -29.09
C LEU A 32 -6.32 -19.05 -30.48
N ASN A 33 -6.78 -20.29 -30.62
CA ASN A 33 -7.31 -20.80 -31.89
C ASN A 33 -8.49 -19.96 -32.40
N ARG A 34 -9.36 -19.48 -31.50
CA ARG A 34 -10.47 -18.58 -31.85
C ARG A 34 -9.98 -17.20 -32.32
N LEU A 35 -8.93 -16.67 -31.70
CA LEU A 35 -8.35 -15.39 -32.06
C LEU A 35 -7.61 -15.47 -33.41
N LEU A 36 -6.79 -16.52 -33.58
CA LEU A 36 -6.02 -16.78 -34.80
C LEU A 36 -6.88 -17.18 -36.00
N ALA A 37 -8.13 -17.60 -35.80
CA ALA A 37 -9.06 -17.90 -36.89
C ALA A 37 -9.40 -16.67 -37.75
N ASN A 38 -9.32 -15.46 -37.19
CA ASN A 38 -9.52 -14.20 -37.92
C ASN A 38 -8.48 -13.17 -37.46
N PRO A 39 -7.25 -13.21 -38.00
CA PRO A 39 -6.17 -12.33 -37.55
C PRO A 39 -6.40 -10.86 -37.90
N ASP A 40 -7.20 -10.57 -38.94
CA ASP A 40 -7.50 -9.19 -39.38
C ASP A 40 -8.52 -8.47 -38.48
N LYS A 41 -9.15 -9.16 -37.53
CA LYS A 41 -10.15 -8.58 -36.64
C LYS A 41 -9.48 -7.91 -35.44
N GLU A 42 -9.71 -6.62 -35.27
CA GLU A 42 -9.25 -5.87 -34.11
C GLU A 42 -9.73 -6.49 -32.78
N VAL A 43 -8.78 -6.67 -31.86
CA VAL A 43 -9.04 -7.21 -30.52
C VAL A 43 -9.39 -6.07 -29.58
N ARG A 44 -10.64 -6.03 -29.11
CA ARG A 44 -11.06 -5.09 -28.07
C ARG A 44 -10.56 -5.57 -26.70
N ILE A 45 -9.45 -5.01 -26.24
CA ILE A 45 -9.01 -5.14 -24.85
C ILE A 45 -9.90 -4.20 -24.01
N PRO A 46 -10.59 -4.70 -22.96
CA PRO A 46 -11.37 -3.83 -22.09
C PRO A 46 -10.45 -2.88 -21.33
N ASP A 47 -10.85 -1.62 -21.22
CA ASP A 47 -10.15 -0.66 -20.39
C ASP A 47 -10.15 -1.11 -18.92
N ARG A 48 -9.12 -0.70 -18.18
CA ARG A 48 -9.06 -0.96 -16.74
C ARG A 48 -10.33 -0.37 -16.09
N PRO A 49 -11.01 -1.10 -15.19
CA PRO A 49 -12.11 -0.52 -14.44
C PRO A 49 -11.59 0.73 -13.72
N GLN A 50 -12.37 1.82 -13.80
CA GLN A 50 -12.03 3.07 -13.14
C GLN A 50 -11.78 2.83 -11.65
N GLU A 51 -10.76 3.47 -11.09
CA GLU A 51 -10.46 3.34 -9.66
C GLU A 51 -11.61 3.95 -8.84
N GLY A 52 -12.17 3.17 -7.90
CA GLY A 52 -13.28 3.60 -7.04
C GLY A 52 -14.49 2.67 -7.12
N VAL A 53 -15.64 3.18 -6.67
CA VAL A 53 -16.91 2.46 -6.69
C VAL A 53 -17.41 2.37 -8.14
N ALA A 54 -17.42 1.17 -8.72
CA ALA A 54 -17.77 0.94 -10.13
C ALA A 54 -19.21 1.32 -10.52
N ARG A 55 -20.03 1.75 -9.56
CA ARG A 55 -21.43 2.15 -9.75
C ARG A 55 -21.52 3.66 -9.76
N THR A 56 -21.61 4.26 -10.93
CA THR A 56 -21.89 5.69 -11.06
C THR A 56 -23.38 5.91 -11.28
N LEU A 57 -23.99 6.82 -10.52
CA LEU A 57 -25.36 7.26 -10.80
C LEU A 57 -25.39 8.25 -11.95
N ARG A 58 -26.48 8.20 -12.72
CA ARG A 58 -26.74 9.22 -13.74
C ARG A 58 -26.96 10.56 -13.04
N ALA A 59 -26.29 11.60 -13.53
CA ALA A 59 -26.48 12.97 -13.06
C ALA A 59 -27.98 13.35 -13.04
N PRO A 60 -28.43 14.07 -11.99
CA PRO A 60 -29.78 14.63 -11.94
C PRO A 60 -30.07 15.46 -13.19
N ARG A 61 -31.35 15.48 -13.61
CA ARG A 61 -31.76 16.33 -14.73
C ARG A 61 -31.84 17.78 -14.26
N GLU A 62 -31.20 18.68 -15.00
CA GLU A 62 -31.19 20.12 -14.67
C GLU A 62 -32.59 20.75 -14.69
N MET A 63 -33.40 20.42 -15.70
CA MET A 63 -34.77 20.92 -15.82
C MET A 63 -35.78 19.79 -15.89
N ILE A 64 -36.75 19.80 -14.97
CA ILE A 64 -37.90 18.92 -15.01
C ILE A 64 -39.05 19.71 -15.65
N LYS A 65 -39.48 19.26 -16.83
CA LYS A 65 -40.50 19.96 -17.65
C LYS A 65 -41.94 19.75 -17.16
N ASN A 66 -42.16 18.75 -16.31
CA ASN A 66 -43.50 18.29 -15.91
C ASN A 66 -43.76 18.55 -14.42
N VAL A 67 -43.30 19.69 -13.90
CA VAL A 67 -43.55 20.06 -12.50
C VAL A 67 -44.97 20.59 -12.39
N GLN A 68 -45.83 19.83 -11.70
CA GLN A 68 -47.19 20.26 -11.37
C GLN A 68 -47.14 21.40 -10.35
N GLY A 69 -48.08 22.35 -10.40
CA GLY A 69 -48.08 23.52 -9.52
C GLY A 69 -48.12 23.15 -8.03
N SER A 70 -47.52 24.00 -7.18
CA SER A 70 -47.29 23.70 -5.76
C SER A 70 -48.55 23.46 -4.92
N SER A 71 -49.69 23.98 -5.35
CA SER A 71 -51.00 23.79 -4.69
C SER A 71 -51.83 22.65 -5.29
N ALA A 72 -51.34 22.00 -6.34
CA ALA A 72 -52.07 20.96 -7.02
C ALA A 72 -51.97 19.64 -6.21
N GLY A 73 -53.08 18.91 -6.10
CA GLY A 73 -53.16 17.69 -5.28
C GLY A 73 -52.27 16.54 -5.77
N ALA A 74 -52.07 15.54 -4.91
CA ALA A 74 -51.28 14.36 -5.23
C ALA A 74 -51.91 13.57 -6.40
N GLY A 75 -51.21 13.52 -7.53
CA GLY A 75 -51.60 12.70 -8.68
C GLY A 75 -51.30 11.21 -8.48
N SER A 76 -51.94 10.33 -9.25
CA SER A 76 -51.73 8.88 -9.17
C SER A 76 -50.31 8.43 -9.52
N GLY A 77 -49.56 9.24 -10.28
CA GLY A 77 -48.17 8.98 -10.66
C GLY A 77 -47.13 9.44 -9.63
N GLU A 78 -47.51 10.26 -8.65
CA GLU A 78 -46.56 10.89 -7.71
C GLU A 78 -45.84 9.86 -6.83
N PHE A 79 -46.56 8.80 -6.43
CA PHE A 79 -45.97 7.70 -5.68
C PHE A 79 -44.78 7.05 -6.41
N HIS A 80 -44.89 6.87 -7.72
CA HIS A 80 -43.81 6.28 -8.50
C HIS A 80 -42.65 7.26 -8.68
N VAL A 81 -42.91 8.55 -8.84
CA VAL A 81 -41.87 9.59 -8.88
C VAL A 81 -41.05 9.56 -7.58
N TYR A 82 -41.72 9.57 -6.43
CA TYR A 82 -41.09 9.47 -5.12
C TYR A 82 -40.30 8.17 -4.94
N LYS A 83 -40.88 7.03 -5.31
CA LYS A 83 -40.20 5.73 -5.20
C LYS A 83 -38.89 5.70 -5.98
N GLN A 84 -38.88 6.25 -7.20
CA GLN A 84 -37.68 6.30 -8.04
C GLN A 84 -36.68 7.34 -7.54
N SER A 85 -37.13 8.51 -7.07
CA SER A 85 -36.22 9.52 -6.51
C SER A 85 -35.56 9.04 -5.23
N ARG A 86 -36.32 8.45 -4.29
CA ARG A 86 -35.81 7.88 -3.05
C ARG A 86 -34.81 6.76 -3.31
N ARG A 87 -35.10 5.87 -4.25
CA ARG A 87 -34.16 4.79 -4.63
C ARG A 87 -32.85 5.35 -5.17
N ARG A 88 -32.91 6.35 -6.06
CA ARG A 88 -31.71 7.02 -6.59
C ARG A 88 -30.93 7.72 -5.48
N GLU A 89 -31.62 8.33 -4.52
CA GLU A 89 -30.97 9.02 -3.41
C GLU A 89 -30.27 8.05 -2.45
N TYR A 90 -30.88 6.92 -2.12
CA TYR A 90 -30.21 5.87 -1.33
C TYR A 90 -29.04 5.25 -2.05
N GLU A 91 -29.15 5.02 -3.37
CA GLU A 91 -28.02 4.59 -4.18
C GLU A 91 -26.90 5.65 -4.16
N ARG A 92 -27.24 6.96 -4.12
CA ARG A 92 -26.29 8.07 -4.12
C ARG A 92 -25.52 8.16 -2.82
N LEU A 93 -26.24 8.15 -1.71
CA LEU A 93 -25.64 8.15 -0.37
C LEU A 93 -24.74 6.93 -0.21
N LYS A 94 -25.22 5.75 -0.60
CA LYS A 94 -24.45 4.52 -0.54
C LYS A 94 -23.14 4.58 -1.34
N ILE A 95 -23.17 5.17 -2.54
CA ILE A 95 -21.96 5.33 -3.36
C ILE A 95 -20.97 6.28 -2.69
N MET A 96 -21.45 7.41 -2.14
CA MET A 96 -20.60 8.35 -1.40
C MET A 96 -19.96 7.70 -0.18
N ASP A 97 -20.74 6.94 0.60
CA ASP A 97 -20.22 6.21 1.78
C ASP A 97 -19.17 5.17 1.36
N GLU A 98 -19.44 4.38 0.31
CA GLU A 98 -18.50 3.38 -0.22
C GLU A 98 -17.21 4.04 -0.78
N GLU A 99 -17.32 5.22 -1.40
CA GLU A 99 -16.18 6.00 -1.90
C GLU A 99 -15.32 6.53 -0.76
N GLU A 100 -15.92 7.10 0.29
CA GLU A 100 -15.21 7.60 1.47
C GLU A 100 -14.48 6.46 2.19
N GLU A 101 -15.13 5.32 2.38
CA GLU A 101 -14.51 4.13 2.97
C GLU A 101 -13.34 3.62 2.13
N PHE A 102 -13.48 3.60 0.81
CA PHE A 102 -12.42 3.20 -0.11
C PHE A 102 -11.22 4.15 -0.06
N GLU A 103 -11.47 5.46 -0.08
CA GLU A 103 -10.41 6.46 0.03
C GLU A 103 -9.67 6.38 1.35
N ARG A 104 -10.39 6.23 2.46
CA ARG A 104 -9.80 6.05 3.80
C ARG A 104 -8.88 4.83 3.83
N GLN A 105 -9.36 3.68 3.36
CA GLN A 105 -8.56 2.45 3.29
C GLN A 105 -7.35 2.59 2.36
N LYS A 106 -7.52 3.29 1.22
CA LYS A 106 -6.42 3.54 0.28
C LYS A 106 -5.34 4.42 0.92
N ARG A 107 -5.71 5.48 1.64
CA ARG A 107 -4.77 6.36 2.36
C ARG A 107 -4.01 5.58 3.44
N GLU A 108 -4.73 4.84 4.29
CA GLU A 108 -4.12 4.00 5.33
C GLU A 108 -3.15 2.95 4.74
N ALA A 109 -3.55 2.29 3.64
CA ALA A 109 -2.70 1.31 2.98
C ALA A 109 -1.42 1.94 2.41
N LEU A 110 -1.52 3.13 1.82
CA LEU A 110 -0.37 3.86 1.27
C LEU A 110 0.56 4.32 2.39
N GLU A 111 0.04 4.91 3.47
CA GLU A 111 0.81 5.32 4.64
C GLU A 111 1.54 4.14 5.28
N ARG A 112 0.84 3.01 5.45
CA ARG A 112 1.44 1.77 5.96
C ARG A 112 2.54 1.24 5.04
N GLN A 113 2.35 1.29 3.73
CA GLN A 113 3.38 0.89 2.78
C GLN A 113 4.61 1.80 2.84
N LEU A 114 4.40 3.12 2.90
CA LEU A 114 5.47 4.09 3.02
C LEU A 114 6.26 3.90 4.32
N ALA A 115 5.58 3.76 5.47
CA ALA A 115 6.22 3.51 6.75
C ALA A 115 7.07 2.22 6.75
N ASN A 116 6.58 1.16 6.11
CA ASN A 116 7.34 -0.08 5.96
C ASN A 116 8.54 0.08 5.03
N GLN A 117 8.39 0.83 3.94
CA GLN A 117 9.48 1.11 3.00
C GLN A 117 10.56 1.96 3.66
N THR A 118 10.21 3.05 4.36
CA THR A 118 11.19 3.90 5.07
C THR A 118 11.91 3.11 6.16
N ALA A 119 11.20 2.32 6.97
CA ALA A 119 11.82 1.49 8.00
C ALA A 119 12.77 0.42 7.40
N ALA A 120 12.43 -0.14 6.24
CA ALA A 120 13.31 -1.06 5.52
C ALA A 120 14.54 -0.32 4.97
N GLU A 121 14.32 0.82 4.32
CA GLU A 121 15.36 1.68 3.73
C GLU A 121 16.37 2.13 4.77
N GLU A 122 15.93 2.63 5.92
CA GLU A 122 16.78 3.01 7.05
C GLU A 122 17.67 1.87 7.53
N LYS A 123 17.10 0.66 7.68
CA LYS A 123 17.87 -0.54 8.06
C LYS A 123 18.90 -0.89 7.00
N THR A 124 18.53 -0.85 5.72
CA THR A 124 19.49 -1.07 4.62
C THR A 124 20.54 0.02 4.51
N ALA A 125 20.20 1.29 4.73
CA ALA A 125 21.11 2.43 4.67
C ALA A 125 22.16 2.34 5.79
N LYS A 126 21.72 2.09 7.04
CA LYS A 126 22.62 1.85 8.18
C LYS A 126 23.58 0.69 7.90
N ASN A 127 23.09 -0.41 7.33
CA ASN A 127 23.91 -1.57 6.98
C ASN A 127 24.86 -1.30 5.80
N ARG A 128 24.43 -0.51 4.81
CA ARG A 128 25.24 -0.08 3.66
C ARG A 128 26.38 0.81 4.11
N LEU A 129 26.11 1.80 4.96
CA LEU A 129 27.12 2.70 5.55
C LEU A 129 28.18 1.91 6.35
N LYS A 130 27.76 0.92 7.15
CA LYS A 130 28.70 0.04 7.88
C LYS A 130 29.63 -0.71 6.92
N ARG A 131 29.10 -1.25 5.81
CA ARG A 131 29.90 -1.96 4.79
C ARG A 131 30.84 -1.02 4.03
N GLN A 132 30.39 0.19 3.70
CA GLN A 132 31.21 1.19 3.03
C GLN A 132 32.39 1.64 3.91
N ARG A 133 32.13 1.99 5.17
CA ARG A 133 33.20 2.31 6.15
C ARG A 133 34.21 1.16 6.30
N ALA A 134 33.73 -0.09 6.37
CA ALA A 134 34.62 -1.25 6.43
C ALA A 134 35.43 -1.46 5.14
N LYS A 135 34.87 -1.17 3.97
CA LYS A 135 35.55 -1.24 2.67
C LYS A 135 36.62 -0.15 2.56
N GLU A 136 36.29 1.08 2.92
CA GLU A 136 37.23 2.22 2.94
C GLU A 136 38.39 1.96 3.91
N ALA A 137 38.11 1.47 5.13
CA ALA A 137 39.15 1.10 6.09
C ALA A 137 40.08 -0.01 5.56
N ARG A 138 39.55 -0.99 4.81
CA ARG A 138 40.37 -2.04 4.17
C ARG A 138 41.18 -1.49 2.99
N GLN A 139 40.62 -0.59 2.20
CA GLN A 139 41.33 0.05 1.09
C GLN A 139 42.47 0.94 1.60
N ASN A 140 42.24 1.75 2.63
CA ASN A 140 43.28 2.60 3.23
C ASN A 140 44.42 1.77 3.82
N LYS A 141 44.13 0.61 4.43
CA LYS A 141 45.16 -0.34 4.89
C LYS A 141 45.96 -0.98 3.75
N LYS A 142 45.36 -1.15 2.58
CA LYS A 142 46.02 -1.73 1.40
C LYS A 142 46.75 -0.68 0.54
N GLY A 143 46.33 0.60 0.62
CA GLY A 143 46.92 1.73 -0.11
C GLY A 143 48.13 2.39 0.59
N GLY A 144 48.40 2.05 1.86
CA GLY A 144 49.64 2.45 2.57
C GLY A 144 50.87 1.61 2.23
N ALA A 145 50.71 0.55 1.42
CA ALA A 145 51.81 -0.18 0.80
C ALA A 145 51.84 0.18 -0.69
N ALA A 146 52.81 1.00 -1.08
CA ALA A 146 53.03 1.36 -2.48
C ALA A 146 53.23 0.11 -3.37
N PRO A 147 52.90 0.19 -4.68
CA PRO A 147 53.15 -0.90 -5.61
C PRO A 147 54.65 -0.99 -5.92
N ALA A 148 55.35 -1.95 -5.32
CA ALA A 148 56.69 -2.35 -5.69
C ALA A 148 56.73 -3.86 -5.98
N SER A 149 56.75 -4.17 -7.28
CA SER A 149 57.39 -5.31 -7.95
C SER A 149 57.15 -6.77 -7.48
N SER A 150 56.98 -7.60 -8.52
CA SER A 150 57.44 -9.01 -8.65
C SER A 150 56.43 -10.13 -8.40
N SER A 151 55.88 -10.61 -9.52
CA SER A 151 55.93 -12.00 -9.99
C SER A 151 56.17 -13.12 -8.96
N THR A 152 55.18 -14.03 -8.85
CA THR A 152 55.28 -15.48 -9.16
C THR A 152 54.41 -16.35 -8.26
N GLY A 153 53.49 -17.10 -8.88
CA GLY A 153 52.87 -18.37 -8.43
C GLY A 153 51.81 -18.26 -7.32
N GLY A 154 50.60 -18.80 -7.42
CA GLY A 154 50.00 -19.81 -8.29
C GLY A 154 49.10 -20.72 -7.43
N GLY A 155 47.87 -21.02 -7.89
CA GLY A 155 46.94 -22.02 -7.33
C GLY A 155 45.90 -21.43 -6.35
N ASP A 156 44.67 -21.18 -6.78
CA ASP A 156 43.53 -22.13 -6.86
C ASP A 156 42.60 -21.93 -5.65
N GLU A 157 41.41 -21.38 -5.90
CA GLU A 157 40.16 -22.04 -5.54
C GLU A 157 38.98 -21.19 -6.03
N SER A 158 38.26 -21.78 -6.96
CA SER A 158 36.98 -21.35 -7.50
C SER A 158 35.99 -21.05 -6.38
N GLY A 159 35.36 -19.88 -6.46
CA GLY A 159 34.37 -19.42 -5.48
C GLY A 159 33.14 -20.35 -5.36
N PRO A 160 32.45 -20.34 -4.21
CA PRO A 160 31.21 -21.08 -4.01
C PRO A 160 30.03 -20.34 -4.68
N ASP A 161 30.07 -20.23 -6.01
CA ASP A 161 28.93 -19.80 -6.85
C ASP A 161 28.24 -20.99 -7.56
N ALA A 162 28.59 -22.22 -7.19
CA ALA A 162 27.99 -23.45 -7.71
C ALA A 162 27.01 -24.14 -6.74
N ALA A 163 26.43 -23.42 -5.78
CA ALA A 163 25.45 -23.98 -4.82
C ALA A 163 24.08 -23.26 -4.81
N ARG A 164 23.72 -22.53 -5.86
CA ARG A 164 22.37 -21.95 -6.04
C ARG A 164 21.63 -22.37 -7.31
N LYS A 165 22.18 -23.34 -8.05
CA LYS A 165 21.53 -23.87 -9.27
C LYS A 165 21.35 -25.39 -9.21
N ALA A 166 20.79 -25.88 -8.11
CA ALA A 166 20.32 -27.26 -7.96
C ALA A 166 19.13 -27.40 -6.97
N LEU A 167 18.36 -26.31 -6.72
CA LEU A 167 17.15 -26.35 -5.90
C LEU A 167 15.95 -25.78 -6.67
N ALA A 168 15.75 -26.31 -7.88
CA ALA A 168 14.57 -26.06 -8.70
C ALA A 168 14.20 -27.34 -9.47
N ALA A 169 14.08 -28.45 -8.74
CA ALA A 169 13.44 -29.69 -9.21
C ALA A 169 13.13 -30.58 -7.98
N ALA A 170 11.88 -31.04 -7.90
CA ALA A 170 11.25 -31.82 -6.81
C ALA A 170 10.92 -30.97 -5.55
N GLY A 171 9.68 -30.80 -5.10
CA GLY A 171 8.49 -31.62 -5.25
C GLY A 171 8.24 -32.45 -3.99
N GLY A 172 7.38 -31.96 -3.09
CA GLY A 172 6.54 -32.79 -2.21
C GLY A 172 7.00 -33.06 -0.77
N GLY A 173 6.11 -32.77 0.19
CA GLY A 173 5.76 -33.73 1.24
C GLY A 173 6.25 -33.49 2.68
N ALA A 174 5.32 -32.97 3.50
CA ALA A 174 4.91 -33.44 4.83
C ALA A 174 5.94 -33.71 5.97
N GLY A 175 5.66 -33.09 7.13
CA GLY A 175 5.51 -33.84 8.39
C GLY A 175 6.52 -33.61 9.54
N GLN A 176 5.99 -33.04 10.64
CA GLN A 176 6.24 -33.41 12.06
C GLN A 176 7.57 -32.92 12.71
N ALA A 177 7.56 -31.98 13.66
CA ALA A 177 7.18 -32.01 15.09
C ALA A 177 8.18 -32.72 16.03
N GLY A 178 8.46 -32.07 17.18
CA GLY A 178 9.39 -32.48 18.26
C GLY A 178 10.46 -31.41 18.46
N GLU A 179 10.26 -30.40 19.32
CA GLU A 179 10.53 -30.41 20.77
C GLU A 179 11.97 -30.83 21.10
N ASP A 180 12.78 -29.88 21.61
CA ASP A 180 13.46 -30.09 22.89
C ASP A 180 14.09 -28.79 23.41
N GLU A 181 13.75 -28.54 24.67
CA GLU A 181 14.15 -27.45 25.53
C GLU A 181 15.56 -27.69 26.12
N ALA A 182 16.02 -26.71 26.90
CA ALA A 182 17.12 -26.76 27.86
C ALA A 182 18.55 -26.50 27.36
N GLY A 183 19.20 -25.53 28.01
CA GLY A 183 20.65 -25.42 28.00
C GLY A 183 21.20 -24.04 28.30
N ALA A 184 20.87 -23.48 29.47
CA ALA A 184 21.55 -22.31 30.01
C ALA A 184 23.07 -22.56 30.10
N LYS A 185 23.86 -21.82 29.30
CA LYS A 185 25.32 -21.78 29.42
C LYS A 185 25.76 -20.35 29.70
N LYS A 186 25.96 -20.05 31.00
CA LYS A 186 26.73 -18.91 31.49
C LYS A 186 28.12 -18.95 30.86
N ARG A 187 28.42 -17.99 29.98
CA ARG A 187 29.78 -17.81 29.42
C ARG A 187 30.49 -16.70 30.19
N LYS A 188 31.48 -17.15 30.95
CA LYS A 188 32.55 -16.39 31.61
C LYS A 188 33.29 -15.58 30.55
N LEU A 189 33.20 -14.24 30.60
CA LEU A 189 34.00 -13.34 29.79
C LEU A 189 35.42 -13.32 30.35
N ALA A 190 36.33 -13.94 29.62
CA ALA A 190 37.75 -13.80 29.83
C ALA A 190 38.20 -12.39 29.41
N ALA A 191 38.93 -11.72 30.30
CA ALA A 191 39.56 -10.44 30.04
C ALA A 191 40.65 -10.59 28.96
N GLY A 192 40.52 -9.83 27.88
CA GLY A 192 41.56 -9.60 26.87
C GLY A 192 41.82 -8.09 26.74
N PRO A 193 43.06 -7.66 26.45
CA PRO A 193 43.47 -6.26 26.61
C PRO A 193 42.99 -5.43 25.41
N GLY A 194 41.89 -4.71 25.60
CA GLY A 194 41.42 -3.66 24.71
C GLY A 194 40.93 -2.51 25.57
N ALA A 195 41.82 -1.57 25.85
CA ALA A 195 41.58 -0.43 26.73
C ALA A 195 40.29 0.32 26.33
N PHE A 196 39.33 0.36 27.25
CA PHE A 196 38.19 1.28 27.20
C PHE A 196 38.73 2.64 27.65
N THR A 197 39.02 3.53 26.70
CA THR A 197 39.39 4.91 27.01
C THR A 197 38.13 5.66 27.44
N PHE A 198 38.09 6.11 28.69
CA PHE A 198 37.06 7.02 29.20
C PHE A 198 37.25 8.40 28.54
N ARG A 199 36.21 8.93 27.90
CA ARG A 199 36.20 10.32 27.39
C ARG A 199 36.28 11.28 28.57
N SER A 200 36.98 12.41 28.40
CA SER A 200 37.06 13.44 29.43
C SER A 200 35.68 14.08 29.65
N ALA A 201 35.45 14.59 30.87
CA ALA A 201 34.18 15.22 31.26
C ALA A 201 33.79 16.37 30.31
N GLU A 202 34.78 17.15 29.85
CA GLU A 202 34.59 18.27 28.94
C GLU A 202 34.05 17.87 27.55
N GLU A 203 34.35 16.67 27.05
CA GLU A 203 33.78 16.14 25.79
C GLU A 203 32.36 15.57 25.98
N ARG A 204 31.94 15.29 27.22
CA ARG A 204 30.61 14.77 27.53
C ARG A 204 29.62 15.89 27.78
N ASP A 205 30.07 16.97 28.40
CA ASP A 205 29.24 18.13 28.75
C ASP A 205 28.92 19.01 27.51
N ALA A 206 29.78 19.02 26.49
CA ALA A 206 29.57 19.77 25.25
C ALA A 206 28.46 19.19 24.33
N ASP A 207 28.18 17.88 24.42
CA ASP A 207 27.07 17.23 23.71
C ASP A 207 25.73 17.32 24.50
N GLU A 208 25.78 17.57 25.81
CA GLU A 208 24.59 17.74 26.66
C GLU A 208 23.99 19.16 26.57
N ASP A 209 24.83 20.19 26.38
CA ASP A 209 24.38 21.60 26.31
C ASP A 209 23.64 21.93 25.00
N ALA A 210 24.03 21.31 23.87
CA ALA A 210 23.33 21.49 22.58
C ALA A 210 22.05 20.64 22.46
N GLY A 211 21.91 19.59 23.27
CA GLY A 211 20.72 18.74 23.31
C GLY A 211 19.63 19.30 24.22
N ALA A 212 19.98 19.96 25.31
CA ALA A 212 19.05 20.48 26.31
C ALA A 212 18.08 21.53 25.76
N ASP A 213 18.54 22.40 24.85
CA ASP A 213 17.69 23.43 24.22
C ASP A 213 16.67 22.87 23.22
N GLU A 214 16.97 21.75 22.54
CA GLU A 214 16.01 21.11 21.61
C GLU A 214 14.97 20.24 22.32
N VAL A 215 15.33 19.54 23.40
CA VAL A 215 14.33 18.77 24.19
C VAL A 215 13.38 19.69 24.97
N THR A 216 13.85 20.81 25.50
CA THR A 216 13.01 21.78 26.20
C THR A 216 12.02 22.47 25.24
N ALA A 217 12.46 22.87 24.04
CA ALA A 217 11.56 23.40 23.01
C ALA A 217 10.50 22.39 22.55
N ALA A 218 10.86 21.11 22.44
CA ALA A 218 9.92 20.04 22.08
C ALA A 218 8.93 19.71 23.21
N GLU A 219 9.35 19.84 24.47
CA GLU A 219 8.49 19.63 25.65
C GLU A 219 7.50 20.80 25.81
N GLU A 220 7.95 22.04 25.63
CA GLU A 220 7.08 23.22 25.61
C GLU A 220 6.06 23.19 24.46
N ALA A 221 6.43 22.69 23.28
CA ALA A 221 5.50 22.52 22.16
C ALA A 221 4.39 21.50 22.50
N ARG A 222 4.75 20.39 23.15
CA ARG A 222 3.78 19.37 23.59
C ARG A 222 2.86 19.87 24.70
N GLU A 223 3.36 20.71 25.61
CA GLU A 223 2.51 21.34 26.63
C GLU A 223 1.53 22.35 26.02
N ARG A 224 1.95 23.14 25.03
CA ARG A 224 1.06 24.06 24.30
C ARG A 224 -0.01 23.31 23.52
N GLU A 225 0.33 22.22 22.83
CA GLU A 225 -0.63 21.35 22.16
C GLU A 225 -1.61 20.69 23.17
N ALA A 226 -1.12 20.26 24.33
CA ALA A 226 -1.96 19.69 25.38
C ALA A 226 -2.93 20.71 25.99
N ASP A 227 -2.51 21.96 26.13
CA ASP A 227 -3.37 23.03 26.64
C ASP A 227 -4.40 23.51 25.60
N GLU A 228 -4.05 23.50 24.31
CA GLU A 228 -5.02 23.71 23.23
C GLU A 228 -6.09 22.60 23.19
N LEU A 229 -5.69 21.33 23.34
CA LEU A 229 -6.64 20.21 23.43
C LEU A 229 -7.55 20.32 24.66
N ARG A 230 -7.02 20.75 25.82
CA ARG A 230 -7.85 21.00 27.01
C ARG A 230 -8.82 22.17 26.80
N ARG A 231 -8.40 23.19 26.07
CA ARG A 231 -9.26 24.34 25.73
C ARG A 231 -10.40 23.90 24.81
N LEU A 232 -10.11 23.13 23.76
CA LEU A 232 -11.11 22.58 22.84
C LEU A 232 -12.07 21.64 23.56
N GLN A 233 -11.58 20.79 24.48
CA GLN A 233 -12.44 19.93 25.29
C GLN A 233 -13.39 20.74 26.18
N ARG A 234 -12.95 21.86 26.77
CA ARG A 234 -13.83 22.76 27.54
C ARG A 234 -14.86 23.46 26.66
N GLU A 235 -14.47 23.89 25.46
CA GLU A 235 -15.38 24.51 24.48
C GLU A 235 -16.43 23.50 23.99
N GLU A 236 -16.04 22.24 23.76
CA GLU A 236 -16.98 21.15 23.46
C GLU A 236 -17.91 20.86 24.64
N GLU A 237 -17.41 20.80 25.87
CA GLU A 237 -18.25 20.58 27.06
C GLU A 237 -19.27 21.71 27.30
N LEU A 238 -18.90 22.95 26.97
CA LEU A 238 -19.81 24.10 26.97
C LEU A 238 -20.86 24.02 25.85
N ALA A 239 -20.50 23.44 24.70
CA ALA A 239 -21.39 23.27 23.55
C ALA A 239 -22.32 22.03 23.65
N ARG A 240 -21.94 21.00 24.41
CA ARG A 240 -22.73 19.78 24.64
C ARG A 240 -24.19 20.02 25.05
N PRO A 241 -24.52 20.89 26.03
CA PRO A 241 -25.93 21.14 26.39
C PRO A 241 -26.74 21.79 25.26
N ALA A 242 -26.12 22.58 24.38
CA ALA A 242 -26.78 23.18 23.21
C ALA A 242 -26.99 22.14 22.09
N GLN A 243 -26.03 21.24 21.90
CA GLN A 243 -26.11 20.12 20.95
C GLN A 243 -27.16 19.08 21.37
N GLU A 244 -27.26 18.75 22.67
CA GLU A 244 -28.29 17.85 23.23
C GLU A 244 -29.69 18.46 23.16
N ALA A 245 -29.80 19.79 23.20
CA ALA A 245 -31.05 20.52 22.98
C ALA A 245 -31.42 20.68 21.49
N GLY A 246 -30.60 20.16 20.56
CA GLY A 246 -30.86 20.20 19.11
C GLY A 246 -30.69 21.58 18.47
N ILE A 247 -30.00 22.52 19.13
CA ILE A 247 -29.75 23.87 18.62
C ILE A 247 -28.38 23.86 17.92
N VAL A 248 -28.40 23.86 16.58
CA VAL A 248 -27.19 24.00 15.77
C VAL A 248 -26.89 25.50 15.65
N VAL A 249 -25.83 25.95 16.30
CA VAL A 249 -25.29 27.30 16.08
C VAL A 249 -24.56 27.26 14.73
N GLN A 250 -25.19 27.82 13.70
CA GLN A 250 -24.53 28.16 12.45
C GLN A 250 -23.82 29.48 12.67
N ASP A 251 -22.48 29.46 12.67
CA ASP A 251 -21.69 30.67 12.56
C ASP A 251 -21.82 31.16 11.11
N ASP A 252 -22.60 32.22 10.92
CA ASP A 252 -22.75 32.92 9.64
C ASP A 252 -21.49 33.78 9.39
N ASP A 253 -20.60 33.28 8.53
CA ASP A 253 -19.58 34.08 7.82
C ASP A 253 -20.16 34.73 6.55
#